data_AF-A0A1B6KWY9-F1
#
_entry.id   AF-A0A1B6KWY9-F1
#
_cell.length_a   1.000
_cell.length_b   1.000
_cell.length_c   1.000
_cell.angle_alpha   90.00
_cell.angle_beta   90.00
_cell.angle_gamma   90.00
#
_symmetry.space_group_name_H-M   'P 1'
#
loop_
_entity.id
_entity.type
_entity.pdbx_description
1 polymer ?
#
loop_
_entity_poly.entity_id
_entity_poly.type
_entity_poly.pdbx_seq_one_letter_code
_entity_poly.pdbx_strand_id
1 'polypeptide(L)'
;RRDMQGKTMTLISYLLILTFMLQEMVLSVSTEHIWITVCFVYIIYSLLPIRLFEALVCSVLISLIHYPVLYLHLTVTTNSELPKDDYVKEVTDLLLIICTNCVGVLTHFPSDMAKRKAFNETCQLIRTRIAIQQETIRQKKLVMSVMPKHLAEEMAADIAADSGSLNEVQSRIYIKTYDPVSVLFADICGFTEMADRDPAQRVVELLNELYCRFDKLAANNLCLRIKLLGDCYQAVSGLPQRIVNHADYCVNLGLNIIEAMDKVRKKFDVDVQIRVGAHSG
;
A
#
# COMPACT_ATOMS: atom_id res chain seq x y z
N ARG A 1 -3.68 16.80 6.93
CA ARG A 1 -3.13 16.33 8.23
C ARG A 1 -1.60 16.36 8.28
N ARG A 2 -0.86 15.76 7.32
CA ARG A 2 0.62 15.84 7.26
C ARG A 2 1.17 17.27 7.06
N ASP A 3 0.52 18.08 6.23
CA ASP A 3 0.91 19.48 6.02
C ASP A 3 0.71 20.35 7.27
N MET A 4 -0.27 19.99 8.11
CA MET A 4 -0.44 20.64 9.42
C MET A 4 0.65 20.23 10.41
N GLN A 5 1.08 18.97 10.41
CA GLN A 5 2.15 18.49 11.30
C GLN A 5 3.50 19.14 10.98
N GLY A 6 3.82 19.33 9.69
CA GLY A 6 5.01 20.08 9.27
C GLY A 6 4.98 21.53 9.75
N LYS A 7 3.85 22.22 9.53
CA LYS A 7 3.64 23.61 9.97
C LYS A 7 3.69 23.77 11.49
N THR A 8 3.17 22.81 12.25
CA THR A 8 3.28 22.84 13.72
C THR A 8 4.71 22.63 14.19
N MET A 9 5.49 21.75 13.54
CA MET A 9 6.88 21.52 13.92
C MET A 9 7.77 22.73 13.62
N THR A 10 7.54 23.41 12.50
CA THR A 10 8.23 24.68 12.21
C THR A 10 7.84 25.77 13.20
N LEU A 11 6.56 25.88 13.57
CA LEU A 11 6.09 26.86 14.55
C LEU A 11 6.73 26.65 15.94
N ILE A 12 6.78 25.39 16.40
CA ILE A 12 7.45 25.03 17.67
C ILE A 12 8.94 25.37 17.61
N SER A 13 9.58 25.14 16.46
CA SER A 13 10.99 25.47 16.24
C SER A 13 11.24 26.98 16.35
N TYR A 14 10.39 27.82 15.76
CA TYR A 14 10.49 29.27 15.90
C TYR A 14 10.23 29.76 17.33
N LEU A 15 9.30 29.13 18.05
CA LEU A 15 9.05 29.43 19.46
C LEU A 15 10.29 29.10 20.32
N LEU A 16 10.95 27.97 20.06
CA LEU A 16 12.20 27.59 20.73
C LEU A 16 13.33 28.58 20.46
N ILE A 17 13.47 29.06 19.22
CA ILE A 17 14.46 30.09 18.88
C ILE A 17 14.18 31.38 19.65
N LEU A 18 12.91 31.80 19.74
CA LEU A 18 12.53 32.98 20.52
C LEU A 18 12.89 32.80 22.01
N THR A 19 12.69 31.61 22.58
CA THR A 19 13.10 31.35 23.96
C THR A 19 14.62 31.40 24.14
N PHE A 20 15.41 30.89 23.19
CA PHE A 20 16.86 31.00 23.23
C PHE A 20 17.34 32.45 23.14
N MET A 21 16.69 33.27 22.30
CA MET A 21 16.98 34.71 22.21
C MET A 21 16.73 35.46 23.52
N LEU A 22 15.60 35.17 24.18
CA LEU A 22 15.28 35.76 25.48
C LEU A 22 16.22 35.28 26.58
N GLN A 23 16.60 34.00 26.57
CA GLN A 23 17.58 33.45 27.50
C GLN A 23 18.95 34.08 27.29
N GLU A 24 19.41 34.24 26.05
CA GLU A 24 20.67 34.91 25.73
C GLU A 24 20.72 36.34 26.28
N MET A 25 19.63 37.11 26.12
CA MET A 25 19.54 38.48 26.63
C MET A 25 19.67 38.58 28.16
N VAL A 26 19.13 37.60 28.89
CA VAL A 26 19.18 37.55 30.37
C VAL A 26 20.51 36.98 30.86
N LEU A 27 21.00 35.92 30.22
CA LEU A 27 22.17 35.17 30.65
C LEU A 27 23.49 35.83 30.23
N SER A 28 23.48 36.67 29.19
CA SER A 28 24.61 37.51 28.79
C SER A 28 25.07 38.46 29.92
N VAL A 29 24.26 38.67 30.96
CA VAL A 29 24.54 39.54 32.12
C VAL A 29 25.26 38.78 33.27
N SER A 30 25.35 37.45 33.23
CA SER A 30 26.00 36.62 34.28
C SER A 30 27.17 35.80 33.69
N THR A 31 28.23 35.56 34.48
CA THR A 31 29.58 35.11 34.06
C THR A 31 29.68 33.84 33.19
N GLU A 32 30.76 33.80 32.38
CA GLU A 32 31.19 32.79 31.35
C GLU A 32 30.32 32.73 30.08
N HIS A 33 30.45 33.81 29.30
CA HIS A 33 29.46 34.33 28.35
C HIS A 33 29.35 33.59 27.02
N ILE A 34 30.44 33.03 26.47
CA ILE A 34 30.42 32.57 25.07
C ILE A 34 29.91 31.13 24.88
N TRP A 35 30.09 30.26 25.88
CA TRP A 35 29.77 28.84 25.77
C TRP A 35 28.28 28.59 25.60
N ILE A 36 27.44 29.40 26.24
CA ILE A 36 25.98 29.36 26.13
C ILE A 36 25.54 29.71 24.70
N THR A 37 26.07 30.80 24.14
CA THR A 37 25.79 31.23 22.76
C THR A 37 26.18 30.15 21.75
N VAL A 38 27.34 29.53 21.95
CA VAL A 38 27.84 28.42 21.12
C VAL A 38 26.92 27.21 21.20
N CYS A 39 26.44 26.86 22.40
CA CYS A 39 25.49 25.77 22.60
C CYS A 39 24.15 26.05 21.90
N PHE A 40 23.62 27.27 22.00
CA PHE A 40 22.37 27.64 21.31
C PHE A 40 22.52 27.61 19.80
N VAL A 41 23.61 28.15 19.25
CA VAL A 41 23.91 28.08 17.82
C VAL A 41 23.99 26.61 17.37
N TYR A 42 24.69 25.75 18.12
CA TYR A 42 24.77 24.33 17.81
C TYR A 42 23.41 23.62 17.84
N ILE A 43 22.55 23.90 18.84
CA ILE A 43 21.21 23.32 18.94
C ILE A 43 20.33 23.74 17.75
N ILE A 44 20.43 24.99 17.30
CA ILE A 44 19.67 25.49 16.14
C ILE A 44 20.06 24.76 14.85
N TYR A 45 21.35 24.49 14.64
CA TYR A 45 21.83 23.78 13.45
C TYR A 45 21.64 22.25 13.53
N SER A 46 21.69 21.64 14.72
CA SER A 46 21.66 20.18 14.85
C SER A 46 20.26 19.61 15.09
N LEU A 47 19.45 20.27 15.93
CA LEU A 47 18.21 19.70 16.46
C LEU A 47 16.95 20.28 15.81
N LEU A 48 16.97 21.52 15.36
CA LEU A 48 15.77 22.16 14.81
C LEU A 48 15.53 21.76 13.34
N PRO A 49 14.31 21.30 12.99
CA PRO A 49 13.93 20.98 11.61
C PRO A 49 13.55 22.23 10.81
N ILE A 50 14.47 23.19 10.71
CA ILE A 50 14.30 24.45 9.96
C ILE A 50 15.15 24.45 8.68
N ARG A 51 14.90 25.39 7.76
CA ARG A 51 15.72 25.50 6.55
C ARG A 51 17.09 26.06 6.88
N LEU A 52 18.12 25.66 6.14
CA LEU A 52 19.49 26.14 6.36
C LEU A 52 19.60 27.68 6.36
N PHE A 53 18.88 28.35 5.46
CA PHE A 53 18.84 29.82 5.40
C PHE A 53 18.20 30.43 6.66
N GLU A 54 17.12 29.85 7.15
CA GLU A 54 16.41 30.31 8.36
C GLU A 54 17.29 30.08 9.61
N ALA A 55 17.95 28.93 9.70
CA ALA A 55 18.93 28.62 10.75
C ALA A 55 20.09 29.63 10.77
N LEU A 56 20.64 29.93 9.59
CA LEU A 56 21.72 30.90 9.43
C LEU A 56 21.29 32.28 9.93
N VAL A 57 20.13 32.78 9.48
CA VAL A 57 19.62 34.08 9.93
C VAL A 57 19.42 34.11 11.44
N CYS A 58 18.80 33.09 12.03
CA CYS A 58 18.58 33.03 13.47
C CYS A 58 19.90 32.96 14.28
N SER A 59 20.88 32.17 13.82
CA SER A 59 22.19 32.05 14.48
C SER A 59 23.00 33.35 14.44
N VAL A 60 22.96 34.08 13.32
CA VAL A 60 23.58 35.40 13.18
C VAL A 60 22.88 36.42 14.07
N LEU A 61 21.55 36.39 14.17
CA LEU A 61 20.79 37.27 15.06
C LEU A 61 21.13 37.04 16.55
N ILE A 62 21.24 35.78 16.99
CA ILE A 62 21.70 35.44 18.36
C ILE A 62 23.10 36.00 18.60
N SER A 63 24.00 35.77 17.64
CA SER A 63 25.40 36.23 17.73
C SER A 63 25.51 37.77 17.76
N LEU A 64 24.64 38.49 17.04
CA LEU A 64 24.60 39.95 17.02
C LEU A 64 23.99 40.56 18.28
N ILE A 65 23.13 39.84 19.01
CA ILE A 65 22.57 40.30 20.30
C ILE A 65 23.62 40.20 21.42
N HIS A 66 24.56 39.27 21.32
CA HIS A 66 25.59 39.04 22.32
C HIS A 66 26.47 40.29 22.59
N TYR A 67 27.03 40.91 21.54
CA TYR A 67 27.97 42.03 21.68
C TYR A 67 27.37 43.32 22.28
N PRO A 68 26.21 43.82 21.83
CA PRO A 68 25.62 45.04 22.37
C PRO A 68 25.16 44.90 23.82
N VAL A 69 24.66 43.72 24.21
CA VAL A 69 24.23 43.45 25.60
C VAL A 69 25.44 43.40 26.53
N LEU A 70 26.53 42.77 26.08
CA LEU A 70 27.81 42.78 26.79
C LEU A 70 28.38 44.20 26.95
N TYR A 71 28.40 44.98 25.86
CA TYR A 71 28.88 46.37 25.86
C TYR A 71 28.06 47.29 26.78
N LEU A 72 26.73 47.15 26.77
CA LEU A 72 25.83 47.89 27.66
C LEU A 72 26.04 47.50 29.12
N HIS A 73 26.25 46.22 29.41
CA HIS A 73 26.53 45.77 30.78
C HIS A 73 27.86 46.32 31.31
N LEU A 74 28.93 46.26 30.51
CA LEU A 74 30.24 46.80 30.87
C LEU A 74 30.19 48.31 31.13
N THR A 75 29.50 49.08 30.29
CA THR A 75 29.37 50.55 30.45
C THR A 75 28.52 50.96 31.65
N VAL A 76 27.51 50.17 32.04
CA VAL A 76 26.64 50.46 33.19
C VAL A 76 27.26 50.04 34.52
N THR A 77 28.04 48.95 34.54
CA THR A 77 28.52 48.34 35.81
C THR A 77 29.91 48.81 36.21
N THR A 78 30.77 49.12 35.23
CA THR A 78 32.16 49.53 35.43
C THR A 78 32.37 50.91 34.80
N ASN A 79 32.19 51.98 35.58
CA ASN A 79 32.45 53.37 35.18
C ASN A 79 33.97 53.63 34.94
N SER A 80 34.63 52.88 34.07
CA SER A 80 36.06 53.01 33.75
C SER A 80 36.32 52.74 32.26
N GLU A 81 37.25 53.48 31.65
CA GLU A 81 37.72 53.23 30.28
C GLU A 81 38.33 51.82 30.14
N LEU A 82 38.07 51.17 29.00
CA LEU A 82 38.42 49.77 28.71
C LEU A 82 39.90 49.44 29.03
N PRO A 83 40.18 48.41 29.85
CA PRO A 83 41.51 47.82 29.99
C PRO A 83 42.01 47.25 28.64
N LYS A 84 43.29 47.46 28.31
CA LYS A 84 43.89 46.98 27.04
C LYS A 84 43.93 45.45 26.87
N ASP A 85 43.77 44.69 27.95
CA ASP A 85 43.72 43.22 27.94
C ASP A 85 42.36 42.65 27.46
N ASP A 86 41.29 43.47 27.38
CA ASP A 86 39.96 43.03 26.94
C ASP A 86 39.86 42.83 25.41
N TYR A 87 40.70 43.50 24.62
CA TYR A 87 40.64 43.42 23.16
C TYR A 87 41.00 42.02 22.62
N VAL A 88 41.92 41.32 23.27
CA VAL A 88 42.32 39.96 22.87
C VAL A 88 41.16 38.98 23.08
N LYS A 89 40.40 39.14 24.17
CA LYS A 89 39.25 38.30 24.52
C LYS A 89 38.09 38.48 23.54
N GLU A 90 37.76 39.72 23.17
CA GLU A 90 36.71 40.02 22.18
C GLU A 90 37.04 39.43 20.79
N VAL A 91 38.31 39.48 20.38
CA VAL A 91 38.74 38.91 19.10
C VAL A 91 38.68 37.37 19.12
N THR A 92 39.08 36.73 20.23
CA THR A 92 38.96 35.26 20.37
C THR A 92 37.50 34.81 20.37
N ASP A 93 36.62 35.58 21.00
CA ASP A 93 35.19 35.29 21.09
C ASP A 93 34.50 35.43 19.73
N LEU A 94 34.85 36.45 18.95
CA LEU A 94 34.37 36.62 17.57
C LEU A 94 34.82 35.48 16.66
N LEU A 95 36.09 35.09 16.76
CA LEU A 95 36.64 33.99 15.98
C LEU A 95 35.91 32.67 16.31
N LEU A 96 35.60 32.42 17.59
CA LEU A 96 34.92 31.22 18.05
C LEU A 96 33.46 31.15 17.55
N ILE A 97 32.74 32.28 17.54
CA ILE A 97 31.38 32.37 16.98
C ILE A 97 31.38 32.12 15.46
N ILE A 98 32.35 32.68 14.73
CA ILE A 98 32.50 32.44 13.28
C ILE A 98 32.76 30.96 13.02
N CYS A 99 33.70 30.36 13.74
CA CYS A 99 34.01 28.93 13.63
C CYS A 99 32.78 28.05 13.94
N THR A 100 32.01 28.38 14.98
CA THR A 100 30.81 27.63 15.36
C THR A 100 29.73 27.70 14.28
N ASN A 101 29.50 28.87 13.68
CA ASN A 101 28.57 29.03 12.56
C ASN A 101 29.03 28.26 11.31
N CYS A 102 30.32 28.27 10.99
CA CYS A 102 30.87 27.46 9.91
C CYS A 102 30.64 25.96 10.15
N VAL A 103 30.95 25.45 11.34
CA VAL A 103 30.71 24.05 11.72
C VAL A 103 29.21 23.72 11.69
N GLY A 104 28.34 24.63 12.15
CA GLY A 104 26.89 24.47 12.10
C GLY A 104 26.36 24.31 10.67
N VAL A 105 26.83 25.15 9.74
CA VAL A 105 26.46 25.05 8.32
C VAL A 105 26.95 23.74 7.70
N LEU A 106 28.21 23.37 7.96
CA LEU A 106 28.82 22.15 7.44
C LEU A 106 28.15 20.87 7.96
N THR A 107 27.59 20.88 9.16
CA THR A 107 26.87 19.73 9.75
C THR A 107 25.39 19.70 9.34
N HIS A 108 24.74 20.86 9.25
CA HIS A 108 23.33 20.96 8.87
C HIS A 108 23.10 20.59 7.39
N PHE A 109 23.95 21.08 6.48
CA PHE A 109 23.79 20.84 5.04
C PHE A 109 23.70 19.34 4.65
N PRO A 110 24.67 18.47 5.00
CA PRO A 110 24.59 17.05 4.66
C PRO A 110 23.44 16.34 5.38
N SER A 111 23.10 16.77 6.60
CA SER A 111 21.99 16.20 7.38
C SER A 111 20.63 16.44 6.73
N ASP A 112 20.36 17.66 6.23
CA ASP A 112 19.13 17.96 5.50
C ASP A 112 19.06 17.18 4.17
N MET A 113 20.17 17.12 3.44
CA MET A 113 20.25 16.32 2.21
C MET A 113 19.98 14.83 2.46
N ALA A 114 20.58 14.25 3.51
CA ALA A 114 20.37 12.85 3.88
C ALA A 114 18.90 12.57 4.23
N LYS A 115 18.25 13.45 5.00
CA LYS A 115 16.82 13.34 5.35
C LYS A 115 15.93 13.34 4.10
N ARG A 116 16.17 14.27 3.17
CA ARG A 116 15.39 14.38 1.92
C ARG A 116 15.62 13.17 1.00
N LYS A 117 16.87 12.70 0.90
CA LYS A 117 17.21 11.51 0.12
C LYS A 117 16.51 10.27 0.67
N ALA A 118 16.61 10.03 1.98
CA ALA A 118 15.95 8.90 2.65
C ALA A 118 14.42 8.94 2.48
N PHE A 119 13.82 10.13 2.53
CA PHE A 119 12.39 10.30 2.27
C PHE A 119 12.02 9.90 0.83
N ASN A 120 12.75 10.40 -0.17
CA ASN A 120 12.51 10.08 -1.57
C ASN A 120 12.69 8.59 -1.85
N GLU A 121 13.74 7.97 -1.30
CA GLU A 121 13.97 6.53 -1.39
C GLU A 121 12.80 5.75 -0.76
N THR A 122 12.34 6.15 0.44
CA THR A 122 11.19 5.53 1.10
C THR A 122 9.92 5.65 0.23
N CYS A 123 9.67 6.81 -0.37
CA CYS A 123 8.54 7.00 -1.28
C CYS A 123 8.65 6.12 -2.53
N GLN A 124 9.83 5.98 -3.12
CA GLN A 124 10.06 5.10 -4.28
C GLN A 124 9.86 3.63 -3.91
N LEU A 125 10.37 3.20 -2.76
CA LEU A 125 10.18 1.84 -2.25
C LEU A 125 8.71 1.52 -2.02
N ILE A 126 7.95 2.44 -1.41
CA ILE A 126 6.50 2.27 -1.20
C ILE A 126 5.77 2.14 -2.54
N ARG A 127 6.07 3.01 -3.52
CA ARG A 127 5.45 2.96 -4.86
C ARG A 127 5.73 1.62 -5.55
N THR A 128 6.99 1.18 -5.53
CA THR A 128 7.41 -0.08 -6.14
C THR A 128 6.75 -1.28 -5.46
N ARG A 129 6.67 -1.27 -4.13
CA ARG A 129 5.99 -2.32 -3.36
C ARG A 129 4.51 -2.43 -3.73
N ILE A 130 3.81 -1.31 -3.85
CA ILE A 130 2.40 -1.29 -4.27
C ILE A 130 2.24 -1.88 -5.68
N ALA A 131 3.11 -1.51 -6.63
CA ALA A 131 3.06 -2.04 -7.99
C ALA A 131 3.25 -3.57 -8.03
N ILE A 132 4.24 -4.10 -7.30
CA ILE A 132 4.47 -5.55 -7.21
C ILE A 132 3.27 -6.27 -6.59
N GLN A 133 2.65 -5.69 -5.55
CA GLN A 133 1.46 -6.26 -4.93
C GLN A 133 0.28 -6.34 -5.91
N GLN A 134 0.07 -5.31 -6.74
CA GLN A 134 -0.97 -5.31 -7.77
C GLN A 134 -0.71 -6.39 -8.83
N GLU A 135 0.53 -6.53 -9.29
CA GLU A 135 0.91 -7.54 -10.27
C GLU A 135 0.70 -8.96 -9.72
N THR A 136 1.05 -9.17 -8.44
CA THR A 136 0.81 -10.44 -7.74
C THR A 136 -0.69 -10.77 -7.66
N ILE A 137 -1.53 -9.78 -7.34
CA ILE A 137 -3.00 -9.96 -7.31
C ILE A 137 -3.52 -10.30 -8.71
N ARG A 138 -3.03 -9.62 -9.75
CA ARG A 138 -3.41 -9.87 -11.15
C ARG A 138 -3.04 -11.28 -11.58
N GLN A 139 -1.80 -11.72 -11.32
CA GLN A 139 -1.34 -13.08 -11.61
C GLN A 139 -2.21 -14.11 -10.89
N LYS A 140 -2.48 -13.94 -9.59
CA LYS A 140 -3.35 -14.85 -8.83
C LYS A 140 -4.75 -14.92 -9.42
N LYS A 141 -5.34 -13.79 -9.84
CA LYS A 141 -6.66 -13.76 -10.46
C LYS A 141 -6.69 -14.53 -11.80
N LEU A 142 -5.64 -14.40 -12.61
CA LEU A 142 -5.52 -15.12 -13.89
C LEU A 142 -5.42 -16.63 -13.66
N VAL A 143 -4.57 -17.07 -12.72
CA VAL A 143 -4.45 -18.50 -12.35
C VAL A 143 -5.79 -19.05 -11.88
N MET A 144 -6.49 -18.33 -11.00
CA MET A 144 -7.80 -18.74 -10.48
C MET A 144 -8.92 -18.70 -11.54
N SER A 145 -8.72 -18.00 -12.66
CA SER A 145 -9.68 -17.96 -13.77
C SER A 145 -9.62 -19.21 -14.66
N VAL A 146 -8.47 -19.90 -14.68
CA VAL A 146 -8.23 -21.08 -15.52
C VAL A 146 -8.25 -22.35 -14.67
N MET A 147 -7.77 -22.27 -13.43
CA MET A 147 -7.59 -23.41 -12.54
C MET A 147 -8.44 -23.27 -11.27
N PRO A 148 -9.15 -24.33 -10.85
CA PRO A 148 -9.84 -24.36 -9.56
C PRO A 148 -8.87 -24.14 -8.39
N LYS A 149 -9.31 -23.40 -7.37
CA LYS A 149 -8.49 -23.03 -6.20
C LYS A 149 -7.73 -24.20 -5.56
N HIS A 150 -8.40 -25.33 -5.41
CA HIS A 150 -7.84 -26.51 -4.75
C HIS A 150 -6.68 -27.14 -5.54
N LEU A 151 -6.77 -27.17 -6.88
CA LEU A 151 -5.68 -27.65 -7.74
C LEU A 151 -4.55 -26.62 -7.82
N ALA A 152 -4.88 -25.32 -7.81
CA ALA A 152 -3.89 -24.25 -7.85
C ALA A 152 -3.01 -24.22 -6.59
N GLU A 153 -3.58 -24.49 -5.41
CA GLU A 153 -2.85 -24.57 -4.14
C GLU A 153 -1.93 -25.79 -4.10
N GLU A 154 -2.41 -26.94 -4.57
CA GLU A 154 -1.63 -28.18 -4.67
C GLU A 154 -0.47 -28.05 -5.66
N MET A 155 -0.72 -27.52 -6.87
CA MET A 155 0.31 -27.25 -7.86
C MET A 155 1.34 -26.22 -7.35
N ALA A 156 0.92 -25.19 -6.63
CA ALA A 156 1.83 -24.22 -6.04
C ALA A 156 2.70 -24.83 -4.93
N ALA A 157 2.15 -25.73 -4.12
CA ALA A 157 2.90 -26.47 -3.11
C ALA A 157 3.94 -27.39 -3.76
N ASP A 158 3.58 -28.09 -4.84
CA ASP A 158 4.49 -28.94 -5.60
C ASP A 158 5.64 -28.15 -6.22
N ILE A 159 5.37 -26.99 -6.83
CA ILE A 159 6.42 -26.11 -7.40
C ILE A 159 7.38 -25.60 -6.31
N ALA A 160 6.87 -25.33 -5.11
CA ALA A 160 7.70 -24.87 -4.00
C ALA A 160 8.54 -26.00 -3.40
N ALA A 161 8.06 -27.24 -3.43
CA ALA A 161 8.75 -28.41 -2.93
C ALA A 161 9.78 -28.98 -3.92
N ASP A 162 9.48 -28.91 -5.22
CA ASP A 162 10.32 -29.46 -6.28
C ASP A 162 11.19 -28.36 -6.89
N SER A 163 12.47 -28.30 -6.45
CA SER A 163 13.49 -27.41 -7.06
C SER A 163 13.96 -27.92 -8.43
N GLY A 164 13.33 -28.97 -8.95
CA GLY A 164 13.58 -29.57 -10.26
C GLY A 164 12.97 -28.78 -11.42
N SER A 165 13.48 -29.06 -12.63
CA SER A 165 13.10 -28.45 -13.91
C SER A 165 11.60 -28.23 -14.06
N LEU A 166 11.18 -26.98 -14.34
CA LEU A 166 9.79 -26.59 -14.63
C LEU A 166 9.07 -27.52 -15.64
N ASN A 167 9.85 -28.17 -16.51
CA ASN A 167 9.34 -29.05 -17.55
C ASN A 167 8.68 -30.33 -16.99
N GLU A 168 9.13 -30.86 -15.85
CA GLU A 168 8.52 -32.05 -15.26
C GLU A 168 7.18 -31.73 -14.60
N VAL A 169 7.10 -30.60 -13.88
CA VAL A 169 5.86 -30.13 -13.24
C VAL A 169 4.76 -29.85 -14.28
N GLN A 170 5.12 -29.31 -15.44
CA GLN A 170 4.15 -29.03 -16.52
C GLN A 170 3.48 -30.29 -17.10
N SER A 171 4.10 -31.46 -16.93
CA SER A 171 3.59 -32.74 -17.44
C SER A 171 2.84 -33.58 -16.40
N ARG A 172 2.76 -33.15 -15.13
CA ARG A 172 2.08 -33.89 -14.08
C ARG A 172 0.56 -33.78 -14.22
N ILE A 173 -0.11 -34.93 -14.21
CA ILE A 173 -1.57 -35.02 -14.24
C ILE A 173 -2.05 -35.18 -12.80
N TYR A 174 -2.82 -34.20 -12.32
CA TYR A 174 -3.44 -34.22 -11.00
C TYR A 174 -4.75 -35.02 -11.03
N ILE A 175 -4.76 -36.19 -10.41
CA ILE A 175 -5.93 -37.07 -10.33
C ILE A 175 -6.28 -37.29 -8.87
N LYS A 176 -7.53 -37.01 -8.51
CA LYS A 176 -8.06 -37.26 -7.17
C LYS A 176 -9.41 -37.94 -7.24
N THR A 177 -9.54 -39.01 -6.48
CA THR A 177 -10.79 -39.75 -6.31
C THR A 177 -11.63 -39.09 -5.23
N TYR A 178 -12.93 -38.93 -5.51
CA TYR A 178 -13.91 -38.39 -4.58
C TYR A 178 -15.11 -39.33 -4.54
N ASP A 179 -15.53 -39.71 -3.34
CA ASP A 179 -16.64 -40.65 -3.14
C ASP A 179 -17.37 -40.30 -1.81
N PRO A 180 -18.71 -40.10 -1.80
CA PRO A 180 -19.62 -39.96 -2.95
C PRO A 180 -19.81 -38.49 -3.39
N VAL A 181 -20.13 -38.28 -4.68
CA VAL A 181 -20.47 -36.98 -5.28
C VAL A 181 -21.77 -37.05 -6.09
N SER A 182 -22.36 -35.90 -6.45
CA SER A 182 -23.50 -35.85 -7.38
C SER A 182 -23.19 -34.97 -8.58
N VAL A 183 -23.43 -35.48 -9.78
CA VAL A 183 -23.17 -34.79 -11.05
C VAL A 183 -24.49 -34.43 -11.71
N LEU A 184 -24.59 -33.20 -12.23
CA LEU A 184 -25.70 -32.68 -12.99
C LEU A 184 -25.27 -32.30 -14.41
N PHE A 185 -26.09 -32.68 -15.38
CA PHE A 185 -26.02 -32.25 -16.77
C PHE A 185 -27.32 -31.53 -17.11
N ALA A 186 -27.22 -30.31 -17.65
CA ALA A 186 -28.37 -29.57 -18.17
C ALA A 186 -28.11 -29.20 -19.63
N ASP A 187 -28.97 -29.64 -20.53
CA ASP A 187 -28.76 -29.57 -21.98
C ASP A 187 -29.93 -28.88 -22.68
N ILE A 188 -29.64 -28.07 -23.70
CA ILE A 188 -30.65 -27.30 -24.42
C ILE A 188 -31.27 -28.19 -25.51
N CYS A 189 -32.56 -28.45 -25.41
CA CYS A 189 -33.26 -29.24 -26.41
C CYS A 189 -33.31 -28.48 -27.75
N GLY A 190 -32.85 -29.10 -28.83
CA GLY A 190 -32.93 -28.53 -30.18
C GLY A 190 -31.95 -27.40 -30.45
N PHE A 191 -30.87 -27.29 -29.67
CA PHE A 191 -29.88 -26.22 -29.82
C PHE A 191 -29.27 -26.14 -31.22
N THR A 192 -28.92 -27.27 -31.84
CA THR A 192 -28.28 -27.29 -33.16
C THR A 192 -29.16 -26.61 -34.22
N GLU A 193 -30.47 -26.90 -34.23
CA GLU A 193 -31.41 -26.28 -35.16
C GLU A 193 -31.57 -24.77 -34.90
N MET A 194 -31.62 -24.37 -33.63
CA MET A 194 -31.66 -22.96 -33.23
C MET A 194 -30.38 -22.21 -33.65
N ALA A 195 -29.22 -22.83 -33.46
CA ALA A 195 -27.92 -22.24 -33.80
C ALA A 195 -27.70 -22.09 -35.30
N ASP A 196 -28.29 -22.98 -36.11
CA ASP A 196 -28.26 -22.89 -37.58
C ASP A 196 -29.20 -21.80 -38.12
N ARG A 197 -30.35 -21.58 -37.45
CA ARG A 197 -31.36 -20.60 -37.89
C ARG A 197 -31.04 -19.18 -37.45
N ASP A 198 -30.59 -19.01 -36.21
CA ASP A 198 -30.45 -17.70 -35.57
C ASP A 198 -29.03 -17.12 -35.76
N PRO A 199 -28.87 -15.78 -35.81
CA PRO A 199 -27.54 -15.18 -35.98
C PRO A 199 -26.63 -15.48 -34.79
N ALA A 200 -25.36 -15.78 -35.07
CA ALA A 200 -24.38 -16.20 -34.08
C ALA A 200 -24.31 -15.28 -32.84
N GLN A 201 -24.38 -13.95 -33.04
CA GLN A 201 -24.37 -13.00 -31.93
C GLN A 201 -25.55 -13.21 -30.96
N ARG A 202 -26.76 -13.45 -31.48
CA ARG A 202 -27.97 -13.67 -30.65
C ARG A 202 -27.86 -14.96 -29.87
N VAL A 203 -27.33 -16.02 -30.50
CA VAL A 203 -27.11 -17.32 -29.83
C VAL A 203 -26.10 -17.16 -28.69
N VAL A 204 -24.99 -16.46 -28.92
CA VAL A 204 -23.97 -16.20 -27.88
C VAL A 204 -24.52 -15.34 -26.74
N GLU A 205 -25.32 -14.32 -27.03
CA GLU A 205 -25.96 -13.48 -26.00
C GLU A 205 -26.94 -14.29 -25.13
N LEU A 206 -27.74 -15.17 -25.74
CA LEU A 206 -28.64 -16.08 -25.04
C LEU A 206 -27.87 -17.05 -24.13
N LEU A 207 -26.85 -17.72 -24.68
CA LEU A 207 -26.00 -18.65 -23.92
C LEU A 207 -25.29 -17.96 -22.76
N ASN A 208 -24.76 -16.76 -22.99
CA ASN A 208 -24.09 -15.99 -21.94
C ASN A 208 -25.04 -15.61 -20.81
N GLU A 209 -26.28 -15.19 -21.10
CA GLU A 209 -27.27 -14.94 -20.04
C GLU A 209 -27.62 -16.23 -19.28
N LEU A 210 -27.84 -17.34 -20.00
CA LEU A 210 -28.18 -18.64 -19.42
C LEU A 210 -27.10 -19.09 -18.43
N TYR A 211 -25.85 -19.17 -18.90
CA TYR A 211 -24.76 -19.66 -18.07
C TYR A 211 -24.41 -18.70 -16.93
N CYS A 212 -24.50 -17.39 -17.13
CA CYS A 212 -24.37 -16.43 -16.03
C CYS A 212 -25.41 -16.66 -14.93
N ARG A 213 -26.64 -17.04 -15.29
CA ARG A 213 -27.69 -17.37 -14.30
C ARG A 213 -27.42 -18.71 -13.65
N PHE A 214 -27.08 -19.73 -14.43
CA PHE A 214 -26.78 -21.07 -13.90
C PHE A 214 -25.59 -21.05 -12.94
N ASP A 215 -24.54 -20.28 -13.24
CA ASP A 215 -23.39 -20.09 -12.35
C ASP A 215 -23.79 -19.51 -10.99
N LYS A 216 -24.71 -18.54 -10.97
CA LYS A 216 -25.24 -17.96 -9.72
C LYS A 216 -26.07 -18.99 -8.96
N LEU A 217 -26.91 -19.77 -9.64
CA LEU A 217 -27.70 -20.83 -9.02
C LEU A 217 -26.82 -21.96 -8.48
N ALA A 218 -25.76 -22.33 -9.19
CA ALA A 218 -24.80 -23.34 -8.77
C ALA A 218 -24.06 -22.88 -7.49
N ALA A 219 -23.60 -21.62 -7.47
CA ALA A 219 -22.98 -21.04 -6.27
C ALA A 219 -23.94 -21.05 -5.06
N ASN A 220 -25.21 -20.71 -5.26
CA ASN A 220 -26.22 -20.70 -4.19
C ASN A 220 -26.56 -22.11 -3.67
N ASN A 221 -26.44 -23.13 -4.52
CA ASN A 221 -26.71 -24.53 -4.18
C ASN A 221 -25.43 -25.32 -3.86
N LEU A 222 -24.31 -24.67 -3.51
CA LEU A 222 -23.04 -25.35 -3.21
C LEU A 222 -22.60 -26.36 -4.28
N CYS A 223 -22.88 -26.05 -5.54
CA CYS A 223 -22.48 -26.83 -6.70
C CYS A 223 -21.35 -26.11 -7.44
N LEU A 224 -20.34 -26.86 -7.85
CA LEU A 224 -19.23 -26.38 -8.65
C LEU A 224 -19.50 -26.64 -10.13
N ARG A 225 -19.47 -25.60 -10.96
CA ARG A 225 -19.44 -25.78 -12.42
C ARG A 225 -18.10 -26.42 -12.82
N ILE A 226 -18.16 -27.52 -13.57
CA ILE A 226 -16.97 -28.19 -14.11
C ILE A 226 -16.62 -27.64 -15.48
N LYS A 227 -17.57 -27.69 -16.42
CA LYS A 227 -17.35 -27.27 -17.81
C LYS A 227 -18.65 -26.98 -18.53
N LEU A 228 -18.51 -26.31 -19.65
CA LEU A 228 -19.52 -26.21 -20.70
C LEU A 228 -19.08 -27.14 -21.84
N LEU A 229 -20.00 -27.97 -22.32
CA LEU A 229 -19.78 -28.89 -23.44
C LEU A 229 -20.76 -28.51 -24.55
N GLY A 230 -20.36 -27.56 -25.39
CA GLY A 230 -21.29 -26.95 -26.35
C GLY A 230 -22.40 -26.21 -25.61
N ASP A 231 -23.63 -26.67 -25.79
CA ASP A 231 -24.85 -26.19 -25.15
C ASP A 231 -25.15 -26.83 -23.78
N CYS A 232 -24.43 -27.90 -23.43
CA CYS A 232 -24.59 -28.60 -22.17
C CYS A 232 -23.82 -27.93 -21.01
N TYR A 233 -24.51 -27.67 -19.90
CA TYR A 233 -23.97 -27.19 -18.63
C TYR A 233 -23.72 -28.35 -17.66
N GLN A 234 -22.48 -28.51 -17.20
CA GLN A 234 -22.10 -29.55 -16.24
C GLN A 234 -21.71 -28.96 -14.87
N ALA A 235 -22.36 -29.44 -13.81
CA ALA A 235 -22.06 -29.06 -12.43
C ALA A 235 -21.97 -30.30 -11.52
N VAL A 236 -21.25 -30.16 -10.41
CA VAL A 236 -21.05 -31.24 -9.43
C VAL A 236 -21.21 -30.70 -8.01
N SER A 237 -21.89 -31.45 -7.15
CA SER A 237 -21.94 -31.23 -5.70
C SER A 237 -21.09 -32.27 -4.98
N GLY A 238 -20.51 -31.88 -3.84
CA GLY A 238 -19.56 -32.71 -3.09
C GLY A 238 -18.09 -32.51 -3.50
N LEU A 239 -17.80 -31.51 -4.35
CA LEU A 239 -16.45 -31.09 -4.75
C LEU A 239 -16.24 -29.59 -4.54
N PRO A 240 -15.04 -29.13 -4.12
CA PRO A 240 -13.88 -29.94 -3.72
C PRO A 240 -13.97 -30.48 -2.29
N GLN A 241 -14.89 -29.95 -1.49
CA GLN A 241 -15.14 -30.38 -0.12
C GLN A 241 -16.32 -31.36 -0.11
N ARG A 242 -16.19 -32.43 0.68
CA ARG A 242 -17.25 -33.42 0.85
C ARG A 242 -18.46 -32.75 1.51
N ILE A 243 -19.62 -32.93 0.92
CA ILE A 243 -20.91 -32.46 1.44
C ILE A 243 -21.77 -33.68 1.70
N VAL A 244 -22.39 -33.78 2.88
CA VAL A 244 -23.22 -34.94 3.24
C VAL A 244 -24.47 -35.02 2.35
N ASN A 245 -25.16 -33.89 2.15
CA ASN A 245 -26.39 -33.80 1.38
C ASN A 245 -26.14 -33.37 -0.08
N HIS A 246 -25.05 -33.85 -0.68
CA HIS A 246 -24.64 -33.45 -2.04
C HIS A 246 -25.73 -33.69 -3.10
N ALA A 247 -26.49 -34.79 -2.97
CA ALA A 247 -27.60 -35.10 -3.88
C ALA A 247 -28.75 -34.08 -3.80
N ASP A 248 -29.12 -33.63 -2.60
CA ASP A 248 -30.20 -32.66 -2.40
C ASP A 248 -29.86 -31.32 -3.08
N TYR A 249 -28.63 -30.84 -2.86
CA TYR A 249 -28.11 -29.63 -3.50
C TYR A 249 -28.10 -29.74 -5.02
N CYS A 250 -27.71 -30.89 -5.54
CA CYS A 250 -27.66 -31.17 -6.98
C CYS A 250 -29.06 -31.17 -7.61
N VAL A 251 -30.04 -31.81 -6.96
CA VAL A 251 -31.44 -31.83 -7.42
C VAL A 251 -32.07 -30.43 -7.33
N ASN A 252 -31.84 -29.70 -6.23
CA ASN A 252 -32.32 -28.33 -6.05
C ASN A 252 -31.75 -27.39 -7.12
N LEU A 253 -30.48 -27.55 -7.51
CA LEU A 253 -29.91 -26.83 -8.64
C LEU A 253 -30.69 -27.12 -9.93
N GLY A 254 -30.99 -28.39 -10.23
CA GLY A 254 -31.75 -28.77 -11.41
C GLY A 254 -33.15 -28.14 -11.46
N LEU A 255 -33.87 -28.14 -10.34
CA LEU A 255 -35.18 -27.49 -10.22
C LEU A 255 -35.07 -25.97 -10.44
N ASN A 256 -34.07 -25.32 -9.84
CA ASN A 256 -33.85 -23.88 -10.00
C ASN A 256 -33.46 -23.51 -11.43
N ILE A 257 -32.71 -24.37 -12.13
CA ILE A 257 -32.38 -24.20 -13.55
C ILE A 257 -33.66 -24.20 -14.39
N ILE A 258 -34.56 -25.16 -14.15
CA ILE A 258 -35.85 -25.26 -14.86
C ILE A 258 -36.70 -24.00 -14.60
N GLU A 259 -36.80 -23.52 -13.36
CA GLU A 259 -37.55 -22.29 -13.04
C GLU A 259 -36.90 -21.04 -13.68
N ALA A 260 -35.57 -20.98 -13.72
CA ALA A 260 -34.85 -19.86 -14.31
C ALA A 260 -35.03 -19.78 -15.83
N MET A 261 -35.29 -20.91 -16.51
CA MET A 261 -35.56 -20.94 -17.94
C MET A 261 -36.76 -20.09 -18.32
N ASP A 262 -37.83 -20.08 -17.52
CA ASP A 262 -39.02 -19.27 -17.83
C ASP A 262 -38.71 -17.77 -17.87
N LYS A 263 -37.76 -17.32 -17.05
CA LYS A 263 -37.30 -15.92 -17.05
C LYS A 263 -36.47 -15.60 -18.30
N VAL A 264 -35.72 -16.57 -18.82
CA VAL A 264 -34.91 -16.41 -20.04
C VAL A 264 -35.79 -16.43 -21.28
N ARG A 265 -36.74 -17.37 -21.37
CA ARG A 265 -37.74 -17.43 -22.45
C ARG A 265 -38.45 -16.10 -22.64
N LYS A 266 -38.94 -15.51 -21.53
CA LYS A 266 -39.62 -14.20 -21.54
C LYS A 266 -38.70 -13.05 -21.94
N LYS A 267 -37.42 -13.11 -21.57
CA LYS A 267 -36.46 -12.02 -21.85
C LYS A 267 -36.03 -11.97 -23.31
N PHE A 268 -35.82 -13.13 -23.94
CA PHE A 268 -35.32 -13.22 -25.32
C PHE A 268 -36.42 -13.52 -26.35
N ASP A 269 -37.65 -13.75 -25.89
CA ASP A 269 -38.80 -14.14 -26.71
C ASP A 269 -38.50 -15.38 -27.58
N VAL A 270 -37.96 -16.42 -26.94
CA VAL A 270 -37.60 -17.69 -27.58
C VAL A 270 -38.18 -18.85 -26.78
N ASP A 271 -38.78 -19.81 -27.47
CA ASP A 271 -39.28 -21.06 -26.87
C ASP A 271 -38.16 -22.11 -26.81
N VAL A 272 -37.26 -21.96 -25.83
CA VAL A 272 -36.13 -22.87 -25.61
C VAL A 272 -36.45 -23.84 -24.47
N GLN A 273 -36.26 -25.13 -24.69
CA GLN A 273 -36.44 -26.16 -23.64
C GLN A 273 -35.10 -26.63 -23.09
N ILE A 274 -35.10 -27.05 -21.82
CA ILE A 274 -33.92 -27.62 -21.17
C ILE A 274 -34.25 -28.99 -20.59
N ARG A 275 -33.31 -29.93 -20.71
CA ARG A 275 -33.37 -31.23 -20.05
C ARG A 275 -32.31 -31.27 -18.97
N VAL A 276 -32.67 -31.74 -17.78
CA VAL A 276 -31.73 -31.89 -16.66
C VAL A 276 -31.65 -33.36 -16.26
N GLY A 277 -30.44 -33.90 -16.17
CA GLY A 277 -30.14 -35.22 -15.64
C GLY A 277 -29.18 -35.11 -14.45
N ALA A 278 -29.42 -35.90 -13.40
CA ALA A 278 -28.56 -35.96 -12.23
C ALA A 278 -28.25 -37.42 -11.85
N HIS A 279 -27.04 -37.67 -11.38
CA HIS A 279 -26.60 -38.97 -10.89
C HIS A 279 -25.71 -38.79 -9.66
N SER A 280 -25.71 -39.78 -8.75
CA SER A 280 -24.85 -39.79 -7.57
C SER A 280 -24.07 -41.09 -7.49
N GLY A 281 -22.79 -40.99 -7.16
CA GLY A 281 -21.85 -42.12 -7.04
C GLY A 281 -20.42 -41.63 -6.91
#